data_AF-A0A2L0EUM9-F1
#
_entry.id   AF-A0A2L0EUM9-F1
#
_cell.length_a   1.000
_cell.length_b   1.000
_cell.length_c   1.000
_cell.angle_alpha   90.00
_cell.angle_beta   90.00
_cell.angle_gamma   90.00
#
_symmetry.space_group_name_H-M   'P 1'
#
loop_
_entity.id
_entity.type
_entity.pdbx_description
1 polymer ?
#
loop_
_entity_poly.entity_id
_entity_poly.type
_entity_poly.pdbx_seq_one_letter_code
_entity_poly.pdbx_strand_id
1 'polypeptide(L)'
;MLSGRALALAVLAWSFLKVTVRRLFDGPSGIALFHENYDADRLPPLSPAERAALPGFSRCIACGRCDLGEAERIAASRGAYPGLMAVVLASSRSMPDFDAAALALAHVPDAVLAEKERICPTGVPFRELARFVRAKAKPEPSGALLAVGQGAEPAALALVAAVAPPPAELDPSAADRTAPEAM
;
A
#
# COMPACT_ATOMS: atom_id res chain seq x y z
N MET A 1 19.21 22.99 -34.75
CA MET A 1 18.89 22.48 -33.40
C MET A 1 17.46 22.86 -33.08
N LEU A 2 16.60 21.89 -32.75
CA LEU A 2 15.25 22.19 -32.30
C LEU A 2 15.32 22.94 -30.97
N SER A 3 14.47 23.94 -30.78
CA SER A 3 14.30 24.55 -29.47
C SER A 3 13.85 23.46 -28.47
N GLY A 4 14.22 23.59 -27.19
CA GLY A 4 13.85 22.60 -26.18
C GLY A 4 12.35 22.30 -26.14
N ARG A 5 11.51 23.29 -26.47
CA ARG A 5 10.04 23.13 -26.57
C ARG A 5 9.62 22.27 -27.77
N ALA A 6 10.23 22.48 -28.92
CA ALA A 6 9.92 21.72 -30.13
C ALA A 6 10.37 20.26 -30.00
N LEU A 7 11.54 20.03 -29.37
CA LEU A 7 12.00 18.68 -29.05
C LEU A 7 11.07 17.98 -28.07
N ALA A 8 10.64 18.67 -26.99
CA ALA A 8 9.70 18.12 -26.02
C ALA A 8 8.37 17.72 -26.67
N LEU A 9 7.79 18.58 -27.53
CA LEU A 9 6.56 18.28 -28.26
C LEU A 9 6.73 17.08 -29.20
N ALA A 10 7.86 16.98 -29.91
CA ALA A 10 8.12 15.84 -30.78
C ALA A 10 8.22 14.52 -30.00
N VAL A 11 8.92 14.52 -28.84
CA VAL A 11 9.03 13.35 -27.97
C VAL A 11 7.66 12.94 -27.41
N LEU A 12 6.86 13.91 -26.95
CA LEU A 12 5.50 13.68 -26.47
C LEU A 12 4.59 13.09 -27.56
N ALA A 13 4.56 13.72 -28.74
CA ALA A 13 3.74 13.25 -29.86
C ALA A 13 4.13 11.83 -30.30
N TRP A 14 5.44 11.56 -30.40
CA TRP A 14 5.94 10.23 -30.72
C TRP A 14 5.57 9.19 -29.67
N SER A 15 5.71 9.53 -28.39
CA SER A 15 5.39 8.62 -27.27
C SER A 15 3.89 8.31 -27.24
N PHE A 16 3.05 9.33 -27.45
CA PHE A 16 1.61 9.18 -27.55
C PHE A 16 1.21 8.28 -28.73
N LEU A 17 1.77 8.52 -29.93
CA LEU A 17 1.49 7.70 -31.11
C LEU A 17 1.90 6.24 -30.87
N LYS A 18 3.10 6.01 -30.34
CA LYS A 18 3.60 4.66 -30.03
C LYS A 18 2.69 3.92 -29.04
N VAL A 19 2.28 4.57 -27.94
CA VAL A 19 1.40 3.95 -26.94
C VAL A 19 0.02 3.69 -27.52
N THR A 20 -0.52 4.62 -28.33
CA THR A 20 -1.85 4.47 -28.94
C THR A 20 -1.87 3.31 -29.94
N VAL A 21 -0.87 3.23 -30.82
CA VAL A 21 -0.72 2.13 -31.78
C VAL A 21 -0.58 0.80 -31.04
N ARG A 22 0.32 0.71 -30.05
CA ARG A 22 0.47 -0.51 -29.24
C ARG A 22 -0.82 -0.89 -28.54
N ARG A 23 -1.53 0.04 -27.91
CA ARG A 23 -2.78 -0.26 -27.21
C ARG A 23 -3.92 -0.70 -28.15
N LEU A 24 -3.86 -0.34 -29.43
CA LEU A 24 -4.85 -0.73 -30.43
C LEU A 24 -4.58 -2.13 -31.01
N PHE A 25 -3.33 -2.59 -30.99
CA PHE A 25 -2.90 -3.87 -31.59
C PHE A 25 -2.41 -4.93 -30.57
N ASP A 26 -1.93 -4.54 -29.39
CA ASP A 26 -1.57 -5.42 -28.27
C ASP A 26 -2.80 -5.55 -27.34
N GLY A 27 -3.27 -6.78 -27.10
CA GLY A 27 -4.42 -7.09 -26.24
C GLY A 27 -4.21 -6.78 -24.75
N PRO A 28 -5.23 -7.00 -23.89
CA PRO A 28 -5.20 -6.59 -22.48
C PRO A 28 -4.20 -7.43 -21.64
N SER A 29 -2.92 -7.07 -21.66
CA SER A 29 -1.87 -7.67 -20.81
C SER A 29 -1.65 -6.92 -19.50
N GLY A 30 -2.30 -5.78 -19.31
CA GLY A 30 -2.06 -4.91 -18.16
C GLY A 30 -2.37 -5.56 -16.81
N ILE A 31 -3.40 -6.41 -16.74
CA ILE A 31 -3.77 -7.11 -15.49
C ILE A 31 -2.78 -8.23 -15.16
N ALA A 32 -2.38 -9.04 -16.15
CA ALA A 32 -1.39 -10.10 -15.93
C ALA A 32 -0.04 -9.52 -15.49
N LEU A 33 0.42 -8.46 -16.18
CA LEU A 33 1.63 -7.75 -15.80
C LEU A 33 1.49 -7.05 -14.44
N PHE A 34 0.30 -6.55 -14.10
CA PHE A 34 0.04 -5.99 -12.77
C PHE A 34 0.22 -7.04 -11.68
N HIS A 35 -0.36 -8.24 -11.85
CA HIS A 35 -0.18 -9.33 -10.89
C HIS A 35 1.29 -9.76 -10.78
N GLU A 36 1.99 -9.88 -11.90
CA GLU A 36 3.42 -10.22 -11.91
C GLU A 36 4.26 -9.21 -11.09
N ASN A 37 3.96 -7.93 -11.18
CA ASN A 37 4.74 -6.89 -10.50
C ASN A 37 4.28 -6.62 -9.06
N TYR A 38 2.99 -6.77 -8.74
CA TYR A 38 2.40 -6.23 -7.50
C TYR A 38 1.77 -7.28 -6.58
N ASP A 39 1.69 -8.56 -6.97
CA ASP A 39 1.19 -9.60 -6.06
C ASP A 39 2.09 -9.74 -4.82
N ALA A 40 3.40 -9.58 -5.00
CA ALA A 40 4.38 -9.58 -3.90
C ALA A 40 4.20 -8.40 -2.94
N ASP A 41 3.68 -7.26 -3.43
CA ASP A 41 3.41 -6.06 -2.64
C ASP A 41 2.11 -6.18 -1.81
N ARG A 42 1.40 -7.31 -1.95
CA ARG A 42 0.19 -7.63 -1.18
C ARG A 42 -0.86 -6.53 -1.27
N LEU A 43 -1.15 -6.09 -2.48
CA LEU A 43 -2.24 -5.16 -2.76
C LEU A 43 -3.53 -5.95 -3.02
N PRO A 44 -4.36 -6.21 -1.99
CA PRO A 44 -5.56 -7.02 -2.19
C PRO A 44 -6.55 -6.27 -3.08
N PRO A 45 -7.29 -7.00 -3.95
CA PRO A 45 -8.36 -6.39 -4.71
C PRO A 45 -9.43 -5.82 -3.77
N LEU A 46 -10.01 -4.69 -4.15
CA LEU A 46 -11.11 -4.07 -3.43
C LEU A 46 -12.43 -4.34 -4.17
N SER A 47 -13.43 -4.80 -3.43
CA SER A 47 -14.81 -4.83 -3.89
C SER A 47 -15.38 -3.40 -3.99
N PRO A 48 -16.48 -3.19 -4.74
CA PRO A 48 -17.15 -1.90 -4.79
C PRO A 48 -17.58 -1.38 -3.42
N ALA A 49 -18.05 -2.26 -2.53
CA ALA A 49 -18.44 -1.91 -1.17
C ALA A 49 -17.25 -1.44 -0.33
N GLU A 50 -16.12 -2.15 -0.40
CA GLU A 50 -14.89 -1.74 0.30
C GLU A 50 -14.36 -0.40 -0.21
N ARG A 51 -14.38 -0.18 -1.54
CA ARG A 51 -14.02 1.11 -2.13
C ARG A 51 -14.90 2.24 -1.61
N ALA A 52 -16.20 2.01 -1.44
CA ALA A 52 -17.12 3.00 -0.88
C ALA A 52 -16.85 3.31 0.61
N ALA A 53 -16.29 2.36 1.35
CA ALA A 53 -15.93 2.54 2.76
C ALA A 53 -14.60 3.29 2.98
N LEU A 54 -13.65 3.19 2.03
CA LEU A 54 -12.31 3.81 2.13
C LEU A 54 -12.31 5.29 2.53
N PRO A 55 -13.14 6.19 1.94
CA PRO A 55 -13.17 7.59 2.36
C PRO A 55 -13.43 7.76 3.86
N GLY A 56 -14.20 6.85 4.47
CA GLY A 56 -14.48 6.86 5.89
C GLY A 56 -13.28 6.48 6.75
N PHE A 57 -12.48 5.51 6.30
CA PHE A 57 -11.25 5.10 6.97
C PHE A 57 -10.19 6.21 6.91
N SER A 58 -10.15 6.99 5.82
CA SER A 58 -9.16 8.04 5.59
C SER A 58 -9.46 9.37 6.32
N ARG A 59 -10.58 9.49 7.05
CA ARG A 59 -10.95 10.72 7.79
C ARG A 59 -10.08 11.04 9.01
N CYS A 60 -9.13 10.17 9.38
CA CYS A 60 -8.25 10.40 10.51
C CYS A 60 -7.38 11.65 10.29
N ILE A 61 -7.49 12.62 11.20
CA ILE A 61 -6.68 13.86 11.23
C ILE A 61 -5.51 13.78 12.22
N ALA A 62 -5.18 12.58 12.70
CA ALA A 62 -4.08 12.34 13.64
C ALA A 62 -4.15 13.17 14.94
N CYS A 63 -5.34 13.36 15.52
CA CYS A 63 -5.52 14.16 16.73
C CYS A 63 -5.13 13.45 18.05
N GLY A 64 -4.84 12.14 18.03
CA GLY A 64 -4.46 11.36 19.21
C GLY A 64 -5.57 11.10 20.24
N ARG A 65 -6.79 11.64 20.06
CA ARG A 65 -7.88 11.49 21.06
C ARG A 65 -8.28 10.04 21.33
N CYS A 66 -8.15 9.17 20.33
CA CYS A 66 -8.41 7.74 20.47
C CYS A 66 -7.36 6.99 21.32
N ASP A 67 -6.20 7.61 21.57
CA ASP A 67 -5.11 7.00 22.35
C ASP A 67 -5.18 7.34 23.85
N LEU A 68 -6.12 8.22 24.24
CA LEU A 68 -6.37 8.52 25.65
C LEU A 68 -6.75 7.23 26.39
N GLY A 69 -5.99 6.91 27.43
CA GLY A 69 -6.17 5.69 28.24
C GLY A 69 -5.59 4.41 27.65
N GLU A 70 -4.86 4.47 26.52
CA GLU A 70 -4.28 3.27 25.89
C GLU A 70 -2.89 2.88 26.43
N ALA A 71 -2.31 3.66 27.35
CA ALA A 71 -0.94 3.48 27.84
C ALA A 71 -0.64 2.06 28.34
N GLU A 72 -1.53 1.48 29.14
CA GLU A 72 -1.37 0.11 29.66
C GLU A 72 -1.39 -0.93 28.53
N ARG A 73 -2.26 -0.75 27.53
CA ARG A 73 -2.37 -1.64 26.37
C ARG A 73 -1.13 -1.56 25.48
N ILE A 74 -0.63 -0.34 25.25
CA ILE A 74 0.61 -0.09 24.51
C ILE A 74 1.77 -0.80 25.20
N ALA A 75 1.93 -0.62 26.52
CA ALA A 75 2.97 -1.29 27.29
C ALA A 75 2.83 -2.82 27.26
N ALA A 76 1.61 -3.35 27.45
CA ALA A 76 1.34 -4.78 27.43
C ALA A 76 1.61 -5.44 26.06
N SER A 77 1.51 -4.67 24.97
CA SER A 77 1.76 -5.16 23.61
C SER A 77 3.23 -5.41 23.28
N ARG A 78 4.17 -4.91 24.10
CA ARG A 78 5.62 -5.02 23.86
C ARG A 78 6.05 -4.49 22.47
N GLY A 79 5.41 -3.41 22.03
CA GLY A 79 5.71 -2.74 20.76
C GLY A 79 4.85 -3.17 19.57
N ALA A 80 4.02 -4.21 19.71
CA ALA A 80 3.11 -4.63 18.64
C ALA A 80 1.93 -3.67 18.41
N TYR A 81 1.55 -2.89 19.44
CA TYR A 81 0.49 -1.88 19.35
C TYR A 81 1.01 -0.51 19.78
N PRO A 82 1.28 0.41 18.83
CA PRO A 82 1.80 1.74 19.13
C PRO A 82 0.72 2.76 19.53
N GLY A 83 -0.55 2.35 19.61
CA GLY A 83 -1.71 3.23 19.80
C GLY A 83 -2.68 3.20 18.62
N LEU A 84 -3.95 3.46 18.87
CA LEU A 84 -5.02 3.31 17.88
C LEU A 84 -4.88 4.31 16.73
N MET A 85 -4.43 5.54 17.00
CA MET A 85 -4.22 6.54 15.95
C MET A 85 -3.20 6.07 14.92
N ALA A 86 -2.06 5.57 15.38
CA ALA A 86 -0.98 5.06 14.52
C ALA A 86 -1.46 3.86 13.70
N VAL A 87 -2.20 2.93 14.33
CA VAL A 87 -2.83 1.80 13.64
C VAL A 87 -3.79 2.27 12.55
N VAL A 88 -4.66 3.24 12.83
CA VAL A 88 -5.62 3.76 11.85
C VAL A 88 -4.92 4.42 10.67
N LEU A 89 -3.86 5.20 10.91
CA LEU A 89 -3.08 5.85 9.85
C LEU A 89 -2.39 4.81 8.96
N ALA A 90 -1.77 3.80 9.55
CA ALA A 90 -1.17 2.69 8.80
C ALA A 90 -2.24 1.94 7.99
N SER A 91 -3.34 1.56 8.64
CA SER A 91 -4.42 0.76 8.04
C SER A 91 -5.18 1.45 6.91
N SER A 92 -5.36 2.78 6.97
CA SER A 92 -6.18 3.52 6.00
C SER A 92 -5.38 4.09 4.83
N ARG A 93 -4.04 4.12 4.93
CA ARG A 93 -3.15 4.77 3.95
C ARG A 93 -2.03 3.87 3.43
N SER A 94 -1.78 2.72 4.07
CA SER A 94 -0.77 1.74 3.65
C SER A 94 -1.40 0.35 3.56
N MET A 95 -1.93 0.00 2.38
CA MET A 95 -2.49 -1.33 2.13
C MET A 95 -1.49 -2.49 2.26
N PRO A 96 -0.19 -2.35 1.92
CA PRO A 96 0.79 -3.42 2.12
C PRO A 96 0.95 -3.85 3.59
N ASP A 97 0.62 -2.98 4.55
CA ASP A 97 0.85 -3.19 5.98
C ASP A 97 -0.35 -3.82 6.72
N PHE A 98 -1.32 -4.43 6.02
CA PHE A 98 -2.50 -5.00 6.67
C PHE A 98 -2.18 -6.10 7.69
N ASP A 99 -1.10 -6.86 7.50
CA ASP A 99 -0.65 -7.86 8.47
C ASP A 99 -0.21 -7.22 9.78
N ALA A 100 0.64 -6.18 9.70
CA ALA A 100 1.11 -5.44 10.86
C ALA A 100 -0.06 -4.73 11.57
N ALA A 101 -0.97 -4.15 10.80
CA ALA A 101 -2.17 -3.53 11.33
C ALA A 101 -3.09 -4.55 12.02
N ALA A 102 -3.25 -5.76 11.46
CA ALA A 102 -4.04 -6.82 12.07
C ALA A 102 -3.41 -7.30 13.39
N LEU A 103 -2.08 -7.44 13.46
CA LEU A 103 -1.35 -7.76 14.69
C LEU A 103 -1.60 -6.69 15.77
N ALA A 104 -1.49 -5.41 15.42
CA ALA A 104 -1.75 -4.32 16.35
C ALA A 104 -3.21 -4.33 16.83
N LEU A 105 -4.18 -4.55 15.94
CA LEU A 105 -5.61 -4.64 16.24
C LEU A 105 -6.00 -5.88 17.07
N ALA A 106 -5.13 -6.89 17.15
CA ALA A 106 -5.36 -8.04 18.05
C ALA A 106 -5.26 -7.63 19.54
N HIS A 107 -4.55 -6.55 19.84
CA HIS A 107 -4.45 -6.01 21.20
C HIS A 107 -5.67 -5.17 21.61
N VAL A 108 -6.54 -4.80 20.67
CA VAL A 108 -7.66 -3.86 20.89
C VAL A 108 -9.00 -4.59 20.79
N PRO A 109 -9.70 -4.83 21.92
CA PRO A 109 -11.03 -5.43 21.92
C PRO A 109 -12.06 -4.59 21.17
N ASP A 110 -13.05 -5.25 20.56
CA ASP A 110 -14.14 -4.58 19.83
C ASP A 110 -14.93 -3.60 20.70
N ALA A 111 -15.08 -3.87 22.00
CA ALA A 111 -15.71 -2.95 22.94
C ALA A 111 -14.94 -1.62 23.07
N VAL A 112 -13.61 -1.69 23.09
CA VAL A 112 -12.73 -0.52 23.11
C VAL A 112 -12.85 0.24 21.78
N LEU A 113 -12.84 -0.45 20.65
CA LEU A 113 -13.06 0.18 19.33
C LEU A 113 -14.39 0.95 19.28
N ALA A 114 -15.48 0.35 19.80
CA ALA A 114 -16.79 1.01 19.89
C ALA A 114 -16.77 2.27 20.79
N GLU A 115 -16.04 2.21 21.90
CA GLU A 115 -15.84 3.38 22.76
C GLU A 115 -15.07 4.49 22.02
N LYS A 116 -13.95 4.13 21.38
CA LYS A 116 -13.10 5.11 20.69
C LYS A 116 -13.82 5.74 19.48
N GLU A 117 -14.70 5.01 18.79
CA GLU A 117 -15.54 5.55 17.71
C GLU A 117 -16.36 6.76 18.18
N ARG A 118 -16.93 6.70 19.40
CA ARG A 118 -17.78 7.76 19.97
C ARG A 118 -17.02 9.05 20.27
N ILE A 119 -15.71 8.98 20.52
CA ILE A 119 -14.88 10.15 20.84
C ILE A 119 -14.13 10.71 19.64
N CYS A 120 -14.14 10.01 18.50
CA CYS A 120 -13.44 10.44 17.29
C CYS A 120 -14.13 11.67 16.68
N PRO A 121 -13.45 12.84 16.60
CA PRO A 121 -14.09 14.07 16.11
C PRO A 121 -14.45 14.03 14.61
N THR A 122 -13.80 13.17 13.84
CA THR A 122 -14.07 12.98 12.41
C THR A 122 -14.84 11.69 12.10
N GLY A 123 -15.31 11.00 13.15
CA GLY A 123 -16.16 9.81 13.04
C GLY A 123 -15.53 8.65 12.28
N VAL A 124 -14.24 8.37 12.46
CA VAL A 124 -13.59 7.18 11.84
C VAL A 124 -14.25 5.91 12.40
N PRO A 125 -14.74 4.98 11.54
CA PRO A 125 -15.44 3.78 11.98
C PRO A 125 -14.45 2.66 12.35
N PHE A 126 -13.84 2.72 13.54
CA PHE A 126 -12.76 1.82 13.96
C PHE A 126 -13.12 0.32 13.92
N ARG A 127 -14.35 -0.08 14.23
CA ARG A 127 -14.79 -1.48 14.16
C ARG A 127 -14.91 -1.97 12.73
N GLU A 128 -15.43 -1.14 11.84
CA GLU A 128 -15.52 -1.46 10.43
C GLU A 128 -14.11 -1.55 9.81
N LEU A 129 -13.25 -0.58 10.12
CA LEU A 129 -11.84 -0.61 9.74
C LEU A 129 -11.15 -1.88 10.23
N ALA A 130 -11.34 -2.25 11.50
CA ALA A 130 -10.71 -3.44 12.06
C ALA A 130 -11.18 -4.73 11.36
N ARG A 131 -12.48 -4.85 11.07
CA ARG A 131 -13.02 -5.98 10.28
C ARG A 131 -12.42 -6.01 8.87
N PHE A 132 -12.34 -4.86 8.21
CA PHE A 132 -11.73 -4.73 6.88
C PHE A 132 -10.26 -5.17 6.88
N VAL A 133 -9.44 -4.63 7.79
CA VAL A 133 -8.02 -4.99 7.93
C VAL A 133 -7.85 -6.48 8.22
N ARG A 134 -8.60 -7.03 9.18
CA ARG A 134 -8.56 -8.46 9.52
C ARG A 134 -8.97 -9.36 8.35
N ALA A 135 -9.86 -8.89 7.48
CA ALA A 135 -10.23 -9.61 6.25
C ALA A 135 -9.09 -9.57 5.23
N LYS A 136 -8.47 -8.40 5.02
CA LYS A 136 -7.38 -8.20 4.05
C LYS A 136 -6.03 -8.79 4.46
N ALA A 137 -5.78 -8.97 5.76
CA ALA A 137 -4.58 -9.62 6.28
C ALA A 137 -4.59 -11.15 6.07
N LYS A 138 -5.74 -11.75 5.75
CA LYS A 138 -5.78 -13.16 5.37
C LYS A 138 -5.16 -13.32 3.99
N PRO A 139 -4.33 -14.35 3.76
CA PRO A 139 -3.85 -14.65 2.42
C PRO A 139 -5.06 -15.04 1.55
N GLU A 140 -5.45 -14.15 0.65
CA GLU A 140 -6.39 -14.48 -0.42
C GLU A 140 -5.63 -15.34 -1.45
N PRO A 141 -6.17 -16.47 -1.91
CA PRO A 141 -5.62 -17.15 -3.07
C PRO A 141 -5.77 -16.21 -4.28
N SER A 142 -4.64 -15.71 -4.81
CA SER A 142 -4.54 -14.81 -5.97
C SER A 142 -5.31 -15.32 -7.21
N GLY A 143 -5.73 -16.58 -7.23
CA GLY A 143 -6.48 -17.21 -8.32
C GLY A 143 -8.02 -17.18 -8.25
N ALA A 144 -8.67 -16.72 -7.18
CA ALA A 144 -10.15 -16.82 -7.09
C ALA A 144 -10.92 -15.91 -8.07
N LEU A 145 -10.27 -14.87 -8.60
CA LEU A 145 -10.82 -14.01 -9.66
C LEU A 145 -10.63 -14.58 -11.07
N LEU A 146 -9.76 -15.58 -11.27
CA LEU A 146 -9.50 -16.19 -12.59
C LEU A 146 -10.65 -17.12 -13.04
N ALA A 147 -11.50 -17.61 -12.14
CA ALA A 147 -12.59 -18.54 -12.47
C ALA A 147 -13.71 -17.92 -13.35
N VAL A 148 -13.70 -16.61 -13.58
CA VAL A 148 -14.70 -15.92 -14.43
C VAL A 148 -14.23 -15.77 -15.89
N GLY A 149 -13.02 -16.19 -16.26
CA GLY A 149 -12.45 -15.89 -17.58
C GLY A 149 -11.62 -16.98 -18.27
N GLN A 150 -11.66 -18.25 -17.85
CA GLN A 150 -10.80 -19.28 -18.43
C GLN A 150 -11.36 -19.87 -19.74
N GLY A 151 -10.84 -19.37 -20.86
CA GLY A 151 -10.84 -20.03 -22.15
C GLY A 151 -9.43 -20.03 -22.77
N ALA A 152 -8.77 -21.19 -22.71
CA ALA A 152 -7.64 -21.67 -23.52
C ALA A 152 -6.20 -21.17 -23.25
N GLU A 153 -5.36 -22.12 -22.81
CA GLU A 153 -3.88 -22.21 -22.88
C GLU A 153 -3.45 -23.08 -24.11
N PRO A 154 -2.15 -23.30 -24.42
CA PRO A 154 -0.95 -22.46 -24.28
C PRO A 154 -0.06 -22.43 -25.54
N ALA A 155 0.84 -21.45 -25.65
CA ALA A 155 2.22 -21.61 -26.14
C ALA A 155 2.89 -20.25 -26.38
N ALA A 156 3.87 -19.88 -25.55
CA ALA A 156 5.13 -19.22 -25.95
C ALA A 156 5.87 -18.69 -24.70
N LEU A 157 6.47 -19.62 -23.97
CA LEU A 157 7.55 -19.34 -23.03
C LEU A 157 8.82 -19.05 -23.86
N ALA A 158 9.26 -17.79 -23.98
CA ALA A 158 10.67 -17.40 -24.21
C ALA A 158 10.82 -15.89 -24.41
N LEU A 159 11.87 -15.34 -23.81
CA LEU A 159 12.36 -13.94 -23.83
C LEU A 159 11.57 -12.97 -22.94
N VAL A 160 12.01 -12.79 -21.68
CA VAL A 160 12.84 -11.64 -21.27
C VAL A 160 13.58 -12.01 -19.96
N ALA A 161 14.72 -12.69 -20.09
CA ALA A 161 15.75 -12.67 -19.05
C ALA A 161 16.80 -11.67 -19.52
N ALA A 162 16.85 -10.48 -18.91
CA ALA A 162 18.04 -9.64 -18.72
C ALA A 162 17.65 -8.16 -18.49
N VAL A 163 17.34 -7.80 -17.24
CA VAL A 163 17.83 -6.53 -16.67
C VAL A 163 18.16 -6.82 -15.20
N ALA A 164 19.41 -7.15 -14.92
CA ALA A 164 19.93 -7.06 -13.55
C ALA A 164 20.26 -5.59 -13.26
N PRO A 165 19.85 -5.03 -12.11
CA PRO A 165 20.36 -3.74 -11.68
C PRO A 165 21.86 -3.87 -11.30
N PRO A 166 22.70 -2.85 -11.56
CA PRO A 166 24.09 -2.85 -11.10
C PRO A 166 24.14 -2.78 -9.56
N PRO A 167 25.18 -3.34 -8.92
CA PRO A 167 25.36 -3.24 -7.48
C PRO A 167 25.61 -1.78 -7.08
N ALA A 168 24.87 -1.32 -6.07
CA ALA A 168 25.13 -0.04 -5.42
C ALA A 168 26.38 -0.19 -4.54
N GLU A 169 27.48 0.46 -4.92
CA GLU A 169 28.61 0.69 -4.02
C GLU A 169 28.19 1.72 -2.97
N LEU A 170 28.07 1.26 -1.72
CA LEU A 170 27.97 2.11 -0.54
C LEU A 170 29.35 2.71 -0.25
N ASP A 171 29.49 4.02 -0.39
CA ASP A 171 30.67 4.77 0.06
C ASP A 171 30.63 4.91 1.61
N PRO A 172 31.61 4.35 2.35
CA PRO A 172 31.64 4.44 3.82
C PRO A 172 32.22 5.78 4.34
N SER A 173 32.50 6.77 3.49
CA SER A 173 33.13 8.04 3.89
C SER A 173 32.14 9.17 4.20
N ALA A 174 31.24 8.96 5.17
CA ALA A 174 30.44 10.05 5.76
C ALA A 174 30.32 9.98 7.30
N ALA A 175 31.08 9.09 7.93
CA ALA A 175 31.12 8.92 9.38
C ALA A 175 32.41 9.47 9.99
N ASP A 176 32.79 10.71 9.69
CA ASP A 176 33.74 11.45 10.54
C ASP A 176 33.77 12.94 10.18
N ARG A 177 32.93 13.77 10.82
CA ARG A 177 33.23 15.18 11.12
C ARG A 177 32.55 15.62 12.43
N THR A 178 33.38 15.68 13.46
CA THR A 178 33.48 16.74 14.47
C THR A 178 32.35 16.88 15.50
N ALA A 179 32.56 16.25 16.66
CA ALA A 179 32.13 16.77 17.96
C ALA A 179 32.93 18.05 18.32
N PRO A 180 32.34 19.06 18.97
CA PRO A 180 33.10 20.15 19.58
C PRO A 180 33.62 19.77 20.97
N GLU A 181 34.93 19.98 21.20
CA GLU A 181 35.55 19.96 22.53
C GLU A 181 35.06 21.15 23.35
N ALA A 182 34.59 20.86 24.57
CA ALA A 182 34.26 21.86 25.56
C ALA A 182 35.54 22.30 26.30
N MET A 183 35.76 23.61 26.36
CA MET A 183 36.50 24.30 27.41
C MET A 183 35.51 25.05 28.30
#